data_AF-A0A430B8W2-F1
#
_entry.id   AF-A0A430B8W2-F1
#
_cell.length_a   1.000
_cell.length_b   1.000
_cell.length_c   1.000
_cell.angle_alpha   90.00
_cell.angle_beta   90.00
_cell.angle_gamma   90.00
#
_symmetry.space_group_name_H-M   'P 1'
#
loop_
_entity.id
_entity.type
_entity.pdbx_description
1 polymer ?
#
loop_
_entity_poly.entity_id
_entity_poly.type
_entity_poly.pdbx_seq_one_letter_code
_entity_poly.pdbx_strand_id
1 'polypeptide(L)' 'MISKNKKLITGTISEIFTNIPETKQRINNAKTAVIKYEIDNQVCYSQNRINVSINSQVGDSIEIYYEIDNVTKVYKKIL' A
#
# COMPACT_ATOMS: atom_id res chain seq x y z
N MET A 1 22.05 10.07 -6.36
CA MET A 1 21.96 8.95 -5.41
C MET A 1 20.66 8.20 -5.75
N ILE A 2 20.75 7.18 -6.61
CA ILE A 2 19.55 6.46 -7.10
C ILE A 2 19.12 5.50 -5.99
N SER A 3 17.87 5.63 -5.57
CA SER A 3 17.16 4.83 -4.57
C SER A 3 17.06 3.36 -5.00
N LYS A 4 18.17 2.60 -4.94
CA LYS A 4 18.29 1.26 -5.56
C LYS A 4 17.62 0.11 -4.79
N ASN A 5 17.13 0.29 -3.57
CA ASN A 5 16.62 -0.82 -2.75
C ASN A 5 15.09 -0.92 -2.69
N LYS A 6 14.41 -0.65 -3.81
CA LYS A 6 12.96 -0.86 -3.92
C LYS A 6 12.61 -1.68 -5.15
N LYS A 7 11.69 -2.63 -5.01
CA LYS A 7 11.17 -3.47 -6.11
C LYS A 7 9.67 -3.27 -6.26
N LEU A 8 9.19 -3.33 -7.49
CA LEU A 8 7.78 -3.21 -7.83
C LEU A 8 7.10 -4.57 -7.73
N ILE A 9 5.90 -4.60 -7.16
CA ILE A 9 5.07 -5.80 -7.11
C ILE A 9 3.58 -5.42 -7.14
N THR A 10 2.74 -6.34 -7.62
CA THR A 10 1.29 -6.24 -7.47
C THR A 10 0.88 -6.92 -6.17
N GLY A 11 0.21 -6.17 -5.30
CA GLY A 11 -0.42 -6.68 -4.09
C GLY A 11 -1.92 -6.47 -4.12
N THR A 12 -2.57 -6.87 -3.05
CA THR A 12 -4.01 -6.75 -2.83
C THR A 12 -4.27 -6.00 -1.54
N ILE A 13 -5.27 -5.13 -1.52
CA ILE A 13 -5.70 -4.44 -0.31
C ILE A 13 -6.26 -5.48 0.67
N SER A 14 -5.61 -5.65 1.81
CA SER A 14 -6.04 -6.57 2.88
C SER A 14 -6.98 -5.87 3.86
N GLU A 15 -6.66 -4.64 4.24
CA GLU A 15 -7.42 -3.86 5.20
C GLU A 15 -7.44 -2.38 4.81
N ILE A 16 -8.56 -1.72 5.10
CA ILE A 16 -8.76 -0.29 4.86
C ILE A 16 -9.03 0.40 6.18
N PHE A 17 -8.31 1.49 6.40
CA PHE A 17 -8.44 2.35 7.56
C PHE A 17 -8.88 3.73 7.13
N THR A 18 -10.01 4.14 7.69
CA THR A 18 -10.60 5.47 7.59
C THR A 18 -10.33 6.25 8.88
N ASN A 19 -9.06 6.38 9.26
CA ASN A 19 -8.65 7.04 10.52
C ASN A 19 -8.60 8.58 10.42
N ILE A 20 -9.34 9.16 9.47
CA ILE A 20 -9.45 10.61 9.28
C ILE A 20 -10.92 10.99 9.44
N PRO A 21 -11.26 12.14 10.06
CA PRO A 21 -12.63 12.64 10.08
C PRO A 21 -13.21 12.63 8.66
N GLU A 22 -14.48 12.26 8.49
CA GLU A 22 -15.13 12.13 7.17
C GLU A 22 -14.87 13.36 6.28
N THR A 23 -14.86 14.55 6.88
CA THR A 23 -14.52 15.82 6.22
C THR A 23 -13.13 15.83 5.61
N LYS A 24 -12.10 15.30 6.30
CA LYS A 24 -10.72 15.20 5.80
C LYS A 24 -10.53 14.07 4.80
N GLN A 25 -11.33 13.00 4.88
CA GLN A 25 -11.35 11.94 3.88
C GLN A 25 -11.80 12.47 2.51
N ARG A 26 -12.85 13.30 2.50
CA ARG A 26 -13.38 13.94 1.28
C ARG A 26 -12.43 15.00 0.71
N ILE A 27 -11.71 15.75 1.55
CA ILE A 27 -10.79 16.80 1.09
C ILE A 27 -9.51 16.22 0.48
N ASN A 28 -8.97 15.12 1.02
CA ASN A 28 -7.73 14.51 0.54
C ASN A 28 -7.93 13.35 -0.45
N ASN A 29 -9.19 12.91 -0.70
CA ASN A 29 -9.55 11.79 -1.58
C ASN A 29 -8.74 10.49 -1.33
N ALA A 30 -8.28 10.26 -0.10
CA ALA A 30 -7.41 9.16 0.23
C ALA A 30 -7.87 8.42 1.48
N LYS A 31 -7.96 7.09 1.37
CA LYS A 31 -8.00 6.15 2.50
C LYS A 31 -6.59 5.65 2.77
N THR A 32 -6.36 5.03 3.93
CA THR A 32 -5.10 4.30 4.17
C THR A 32 -5.35 2.81 4.15
N ALA A 33 -4.40 2.02 3.66
CA ALA A 33 -4.57 0.58 3.53
C ALA A 33 -3.31 -0.21 3.91
N VAL A 34 -3.53 -1.44 4.38
CA VAL A 34 -2.50 -2.49 4.50
C VAL A 34 -2.59 -3.38 3.27
N ILE A 35 -1.43 -3.71 2.69
CA ILE A 35 -1.32 -4.47 1.44
C ILE A 35 -0.79 -5.86 1.74
N LYS A 36 -1.46 -6.87 1.18
CA LYS A 36 -1.02 -8.26 1.12
C LYS A 36 -0.35 -8.50 -0.22
N TYR A 37 0.80 -9.15 -0.26
CA TYR A 37 1.52 -9.49 -1.49
C TYR A 37 2.37 -10.74 -1.25
N GLU A 38 2.88 -11.35 -2.33
CA GLU A 38 3.64 -12.59 -2.25
C GLU A 38 5.05 -12.37 -2.78
N ILE A 39 6.07 -12.72 -2.00
CA ILE A 39 7.48 -12.70 -2.42
C ILE A 39 8.01 -14.10 -2.24
N ASP A 40 8.56 -14.71 -3.29
CA ASP A 40 9.16 -16.05 -3.26
C ASP A 40 8.24 -17.10 -2.58
N ASN A 41 6.96 -17.12 -2.95
CA ASN A 41 5.91 -17.99 -2.39
C ASN A 41 5.58 -17.74 -0.89
N GLN A 42 6.04 -16.63 -0.32
CA GLN A 42 5.71 -16.22 1.03
C GLN A 42 4.74 -15.05 1.03
N VAL A 43 3.61 -15.23 1.71
CA VAL A 43 2.64 -14.16 1.93
C VAL A 43 3.21 -13.13 2.91
N CYS A 44 3.32 -11.90 2.44
CA CYS A 44 3.77 -10.74 3.18
C CYS A 44 2.60 -9.77 3.40
N TYR A 45 2.66 -9.04 4.51
CA TYR A 45 1.75 -7.93 4.81
C TYR A 45 2.56 -6.69 5.09
N SER A 46 2.10 -5.54 4.58
CA SER A 46 2.77 -4.28 4.87
C SER A 46 2.60 -3.89 6.34
N GLN A 47 3.70 -3.58 7.03
CA GLN A 47 3.65 -3.06 8.40
C GLN A 47 3.17 -1.61 8.44
N ASN A 48 3.56 -0.82 7.43
CA ASN A 48 3.07 0.53 7.28
C ASN A 48 1.80 0.57 6.42
N ARG A 49 1.01 1.63 6.62
CA ARG A 49 -0.16 1.92 5.79
C ARG A 49 0.25 2.85 4.65
N ILE A 50 -0.35 2.66 3.48
CA ILE A 50 -0.19 3.56 2.34
C ILE A 50 -1.50 4.22 1.96
N ASN A 51 -1.42 5.40 1.36
CA ASN A 51 -2.59 6.09 0.82
C ASN A 51 -3.10 5.38 -0.43
N VAL A 52 -4.38 5.07 -0.45
CA VAL A 52 -5.11 4.48 -1.58
C VAL A 52 -6.29 5.38 -1.95
N SER A 53 -6.85 5.19 -3.14
CA SER A 53 -8.04 5.94 -3.58
C SER A 53 -9.20 5.75 -2.60
N ILE A 54 -10.04 6.76 -2.43
CA ILE A 54 -11.25 6.66 -1.62
C ILE A 54 -12.22 5.58 -2.12
N ASN A 55 -12.18 5.27 -3.42
CA ASN A 55 -13.00 4.22 -4.03
C ASN A 55 -12.40 2.83 -3.86
N SER A 56 -11.18 2.71 -3.32
CA SER A 56 -10.57 1.40 -3.12
C SER A 56 -11.31 0.63 -2.03
N GLN A 57 -11.36 -0.68 -2.21
CA GLN A 57 -11.99 -1.66 -1.33
C GLN A 57 -11.02 -2.81 -1.01
N VAL A 58 -11.32 -3.55 0.05
CA VAL A 58 -10.58 -4.79 0.37
C VAL A 58 -10.74 -5.77 -0.80
N GLY A 59 -9.64 -6.38 -1.23
CA GLY A 59 -9.60 -7.25 -2.41
C GLY A 59 -9.15 -6.57 -3.70
N ASP A 60 -9.07 -5.23 -3.75
CA ASP A 60 -8.56 -4.55 -4.95
C ASP A 60 -7.05 -4.79 -5.13
N SER A 61 -6.63 -4.97 -6.38
CA SER A 61 -5.21 -5.07 -6.75
C SER A 61 -4.58 -3.69 -6.88
N ILE A 62 -3.35 -3.55 -6.39
CA ILE A 62 -2.58 -2.31 -6.47
C ILE A 62 -1.09 -2.59 -6.67
N GLU A 63 -0.45 -1.79 -7.51
CA GLU A 63 1.00 -1.79 -7.66
C GLU A 63 1.67 -0.99 -6.54
N ILE A 64 2.64 -1.62 -5.87
CA ILE A 64 3.40 -1.03 -4.78
C ILE A 64 4.90 -1.25 -4.97
N TYR A 65 5.70 -0.38 -4.36
CA TYR A 65 7.12 -0.62 -4.16
C TYR A 65 7.37 -1.14 -2.76
N TYR A 66 8.12 -2.23 -2.59
CA TYR A 66 8.60 -2.70 -1.29
C TYR A 66 10.12 -2.48 -1.15
N GLU A 67 10.62 -2.25 0.07
CA GLU A 67 12.07 -2.18 0.33
C GLU A 67 12.68 -3.59 0.30
N ILE A 68 13.75 -3.78 -0.46
CA ILE A 68 14.40 -5.10 -0.57
C ILE A 68 14.94 -5.56 0.79
N ASP A 69 15.48 -4.62 1.58
CA ASP A 69 16.06 -4.92 2.90
C ASP A 69 15.00 -5.02 4.01
N ASN A 70 13.79 -4.50 3.76
CA ASN A 70 12.66 -4.62 4.67
C ASN A 70 11.38 -4.81 3.84
N VAL A 71 11.10 -6.08 3.54
CA VAL A 71 10.02 -6.44 2.64
C VAL A 71 8.65 -5.98 3.12
N THR A 72 8.46 -5.71 4.41
CA THR A 72 7.19 -5.24 5.00
C THR A 72 6.95 -3.74 4.86
N LYS A 73 7.97 -2.98 4.43
CA LYS A 73 7.88 -1.54 4.24
C LYS A 73 7.58 -1.22 2.78
N VAL A 74 6.38 -0.68 2.56
CA VAL A 74 5.84 -0.47 1.22
C VAL A 74 5.52 1.00 0.92
N TYR A 75 5.48 1.33 -0.36
CA TYR A 75 5.18 2.66 -0.88
C TYR A 75 4.19 2.55 -2.02
N LYS A 76 3.25 3.50 -2.09
CA LYS A 76 2.36 3.64 -3.23
C LYS A 76 3.18 3.93 -4.49
N LYS A 77 2.89 3.24 -5.61
CA LYS A 77 3.34 3.69 -6.92
C LYS A 77 2.62 5.00 -7.26
N ILE A 78 3.37 6.09 -7.41
CA ILE A 78 2.84 7.36 -7.91
C ILE A 78 2.94 7.28 -9.44
N LEU A 79 1.81 7.39 -10.13
CA LEU A 79 1.75 7.61 -11.58
C LEU A 79 1.98 9.08 -11.89
#